data_AF-A0A2V5QEU4-F1
#
_entry.id   AF-A0A2V5QEU4-F1
#
_cell.length_a   1.000
_cell.length_b   1.000
_cell.length_c   1.000
_cell.angle_alpha   90.00
_cell.angle_beta   90.00
_cell.angle_gamma   90.00
#
_symmetry.space_group_name_H-M   'P 1'
#
loop_
_entity.id
_entity.type
_entity.pdbx_description
1 polymer ?
#
loop_
_entity_poly.entity_id
_entity_poly.type
_entity_poly.pdbx_seq_one_letter_code
_entity_poly.pdbx_strand_id
1 'polypeptide(L)'
;MKNLLKTAILLPLCAVAISPVLAASSLDRPPLPDQLPSSRRNVHQAVLALEREPLHKNAALIRALLVGHFKKVDYLICGDVLGPLTETKVLEPVMFQIVIASGDWVEEHPERAKDIPAYTLAGLESGVRAYKNLRAAKPGVRHKLMDELLVRYENNTLKQWNAEHPCRPKQV
;
A
#
# COMPACT_ATOMS: atom_id res chain seq x y z
N MET A 1 2.29 -36.34 -75.01
CA MET A 1 0.90 -35.90 -75.18
C MET A 1 0.37 -35.36 -73.85
N LYS A 2 0.05 -34.06 -73.81
CA LYS A 2 -0.95 -33.33 -72.98
C LYS A 2 -0.85 -33.53 -71.45
N ASN A 3 -0.28 -32.58 -70.71
CA ASN A 3 -0.87 -31.34 -70.17
C ASN A 3 -2.03 -31.53 -69.16
N LEU A 4 -1.94 -30.71 -68.09
CA LEU A 4 -2.98 -30.06 -67.29
C LEU A 4 -3.00 -30.47 -65.80
N LEU A 5 -2.44 -29.68 -64.88
CA LEU A 5 -2.89 -28.37 -64.34
C LEU A 5 -3.85 -28.55 -63.15
N LYS A 6 -3.62 -27.75 -62.09
CA LYS A 6 -4.49 -27.37 -60.95
C LYS A 6 -4.02 -27.95 -59.60
N THR A 7 -3.80 -27.20 -58.51
CA THR A 7 -3.86 -25.76 -58.21
C THR A 7 -3.08 -25.56 -56.90
N ALA A 8 -2.31 -24.49 -56.82
CA ALA A 8 -1.62 -24.05 -55.61
C ALA A 8 -2.61 -23.53 -54.56
N ILE A 9 -2.43 -23.93 -53.30
CA ILE A 9 -2.95 -23.18 -52.14
C ILE A 9 -1.78 -23.02 -51.16
N LEU A 10 -1.03 -21.94 -51.35
CA LEU A 10 -0.11 -21.38 -50.35
C LEU A 10 -0.95 -20.66 -49.29
N LEU A 11 -1.15 -21.28 -48.14
CA LEU A 11 -1.61 -20.59 -46.94
C LEU A 11 -0.41 -19.86 -46.31
N PRO A 12 -0.42 -18.53 -46.16
CA PRO A 12 0.60 -17.86 -45.37
C PRO A 12 0.32 -18.14 -43.89
N LEU A 13 1.23 -18.85 -43.24
CA LEU A 13 1.33 -18.93 -41.79
C LEU A 13 1.68 -17.51 -41.28
N CYS A 14 0.68 -16.69 -40.98
CA CYS A 14 0.87 -15.49 -40.19
C CYS A 14 1.23 -15.92 -38.76
N ALA A 15 2.53 -16.02 -38.49
CA ALA A 15 3.06 -16.07 -37.14
C ALA A 15 2.75 -14.72 -36.47
N VAL A 16 1.60 -14.64 -35.80
CA VAL A 16 1.30 -13.57 -34.87
C VAL A 16 2.23 -13.76 -33.67
N ALA A 17 3.39 -13.11 -33.72
CA ALA A 17 4.23 -12.90 -32.56
C ALA A 17 3.48 -12.01 -31.58
N ILE A 18 2.71 -12.62 -30.68
CA ILE A 18 2.14 -11.95 -29.51
C ILE A 18 3.31 -11.67 -28.57
N SER A 19 3.98 -10.53 -28.75
CA SER A 19 4.93 -10.01 -27.77
C SER A 19 4.17 -9.71 -26.47
N PRO A 20 4.47 -10.38 -25.34
CA PRO A 20 3.81 -10.15 -24.07
C PRO A 20 4.49 -9.00 -23.33
N VAL A 21 4.56 -7.82 -23.95
CA VAL A 21 5.16 -6.64 -23.34
C VAL A 21 4.21 -5.47 -23.61
N LEU A 22 3.77 -4.80 -22.53
CA LEU A 22 2.86 -3.63 -22.48
C LEU A 22 1.38 -3.88 -22.10
N ALA A 23 1.13 -4.74 -21.10
CA ALA A 23 -0.10 -4.66 -20.30
C ALA A 23 0.15 -4.22 -18.85
N ALA A 24 1.27 -3.53 -18.58
CA ALA A 24 1.62 -3.00 -17.27
C ALA A 24 1.85 -1.49 -17.38
N SER A 25 0.81 -0.64 -17.26
CA SER A 25 1.05 0.81 -17.10
C SER A 25 -0.08 1.65 -16.48
N SER A 26 -1.32 1.17 -16.34
CA SER A 26 -2.43 2.01 -15.83
C SER A 26 -2.85 1.72 -14.40
N LEU A 27 -2.65 0.50 -13.90
CA LEU A 27 -3.00 0.11 -12.53
C LEU A 27 -1.93 0.45 -11.48
N ASP A 28 -0.71 0.80 -11.93
CA ASP A 28 0.41 1.07 -11.02
C ASP A 28 0.58 2.52 -10.60
N ARG A 29 -0.09 3.47 -11.27
CA ARG A 29 -0.03 4.88 -10.83
C ARG A 29 -1.04 5.14 -9.73
N PRO A 30 -0.67 5.89 -8.68
CA PRO A 30 -1.63 6.41 -7.72
C PRO A 30 -2.77 7.13 -8.46
N PRO A 31 -4.04 6.99 -8.04
CA PRO A 31 -5.12 7.77 -8.62
C PRO A 31 -4.83 9.26 -8.49
N LEU A 32 -5.29 10.04 -9.47
CA LEU A 32 -5.10 11.48 -9.45
C LEU A 32 -5.79 12.09 -8.21
N PRO A 33 -5.23 13.15 -7.60
CA PRO A 33 -5.77 13.74 -6.37
C PRO A 33 -7.24 14.16 -6.44
N ASP A 34 -7.71 14.61 -7.61
CA ASP A 34 -9.10 14.97 -7.90
C ASP A 34 -10.05 13.76 -7.97
N GLN A 35 -9.53 12.60 -8.35
CA GLN A 35 -10.27 11.34 -8.40
C GLN A 35 -10.29 10.60 -7.06
N LEU A 36 -9.47 11.00 -6.10
CA LEU A 36 -9.28 10.28 -4.85
C LEU A 36 -10.57 10.08 -4.02
N PRO A 37 -11.42 11.10 -3.77
CA PRO A 37 -12.63 10.91 -2.96
C PRO A 37 -13.81 10.33 -3.77
N SER A 38 -13.64 10.03 -5.07
CA SER A 38 -14.76 9.65 -5.94
C SER A 38 -15.30 8.23 -5.68
N SER A 39 -14.51 7.35 -5.06
CA SER A 39 -14.99 6.02 -4.64
C SER A 39 -14.09 5.40 -3.57
N ARG A 40 -14.65 4.48 -2.78
CA ARG A 40 -13.91 3.69 -1.77
C ARG A 40 -12.73 2.93 -2.39
N ARG A 41 -12.91 2.41 -3.62
CA ARG A 41 -11.84 1.76 -4.39
C ARG A 41 -10.67 2.70 -4.66
N ASN A 42 -10.94 3.96 -5.04
CA ASN A 42 -9.88 4.92 -5.33
C ASN A 42 -9.11 5.32 -4.07
N VAL A 43 -9.82 5.46 -2.93
CA VAL A 43 -9.19 5.64 -1.62
C VAL A 43 -8.24 4.48 -1.33
N HIS A 44 -8.72 3.24 -1.36
CA HIS A 44 -7.90 2.06 -1.10
C HIS A 44 -6.69 1.95 -2.05
N GLN A 45 -6.87 2.21 -3.34
CA GLN A 45 -5.76 2.19 -4.30
C GLN A 45 -4.70 3.25 -4.02
N ALA A 46 -5.09 4.42 -3.52
CA ALA A 46 -4.13 5.45 -3.11
C ALA A 46 -3.35 5.06 -1.85
N VAL A 47 -4.01 4.39 -0.90
CA VAL A 47 -3.34 3.81 0.29
C VAL A 47 -2.24 2.85 -0.16
N LEU A 48 -2.57 1.90 -1.04
CA LEU A 48 -1.60 0.94 -1.62
C LEU A 48 -0.51 1.62 -2.45
N ALA A 49 -0.82 2.73 -3.13
CA ALA A 49 0.17 3.47 -3.89
C ALA A 49 1.20 4.17 -2.99
N LEU A 50 0.77 4.70 -1.83
CA LEU A 50 1.68 5.27 -0.84
C LEU A 50 2.56 4.21 -0.16
N GLU A 51 2.08 2.96 -0.04
CA GLU A 51 2.92 1.84 0.41
C GLU A 51 4.06 1.57 -0.57
N ARG A 52 3.74 1.50 -1.87
CA ARG A 52 4.68 1.17 -2.94
C ARG A 52 5.69 2.29 -3.19
N GLU A 53 5.21 3.53 -3.26
CA GLU A 53 6.02 4.70 -3.59
C GLU A 53 5.88 5.79 -2.51
N PRO A 54 6.43 5.59 -1.31
CA PRO A 54 6.28 6.53 -0.20
C PRO A 54 6.90 7.91 -0.49
N LEU A 55 7.77 8.01 -1.49
CA LEU A 55 8.41 9.26 -1.91
C LEU A 55 7.95 9.76 -3.28
N HIS A 56 6.84 9.25 -3.82
CA HIS A 56 6.29 9.74 -5.09
C HIS A 56 6.05 11.26 -5.01
N LYS A 57 6.20 11.97 -6.15
CA LYS A 57 6.08 13.44 -6.22
C LYS A 57 4.76 14.00 -5.67
N ASN A 58 3.69 13.20 -5.73
CA ASN A 58 2.35 13.57 -5.21
C ASN A 58 2.05 12.95 -3.83
N ALA A 59 2.98 12.18 -3.24
CA ALA A 59 2.70 11.41 -2.04
C ALA A 59 2.29 12.28 -0.85
N ALA A 60 2.90 13.47 -0.70
CA ALA A 60 2.53 14.42 0.36
C ALA A 60 1.07 14.91 0.23
N LEU A 61 0.65 15.29 -0.99
CA LEU A 61 -0.72 15.71 -1.26
C LEU A 61 -1.71 14.56 -1.05
N ILE A 62 -1.40 13.36 -1.57
CA ILE A 62 -2.25 12.17 -1.40
C ILE A 62 -2.41 11.83 0.08
N ARG A 63 -1.33 11.86 0.88
CA ARG A 63 -1.41 11.67 2.34
C ARG A 63 -2.31 12.69 3.00
N ALA A 64 -2.16 13.98 2.68
CA ALA A 64 -2.97 15.03 3.28
C ALA A 64 -4.47 14.81 3.00
N LEU A 65 -4.81 14.42 1.76
CA LEU A 65 -6.18 14.10 1.38
C LEU A 65 -6.71 12.85 2.09
N LEU A 66 -5.91 11.77 2.18
CA LEU A 66 -6.30 10.54 2.88
C LEU A 66 -6.47 10.77 4.38
N VAL A 67 -5.55 11.50 5.03
CA VAL A 67 -5.71 11.89 6.44
C VAL A 67 -6.98 12.70 6.63
N GLY A 68 -7.26 13.67 5.75
CA GLY A 68 -8.52 14.42 5.78
C GLY A 68 -9.76 13.54 5.58
N HIS A 69 -9.70 12.60 4.65
CA HIS A 69 -10.78 11.64 4.37
C HIS A 69 -11.07 10.74 5.58
N PHE A 70 -10.03 10.22 6.23
CA PHE A 70 -10.18 9.31 7.37
C PHE A 70 -10.50 10.03 8.69
N LYS A 71 -10.50 11.38 8.76
CA LYS A 71 -10.97 12.10 9.97
C LYS A 71 -12.42 11.79 10.36
N LYS A 72 -13.24 11.34 9.40
CA LYS A 72 -14.64 10.95 9.62
C LYS A 72 -14.81 9.50 10.09
N VAL A 73 -13.72 8.73 10.12
CA VAL A 73 -13.72 7.33 10.52
C VAL A 73 -13.32 7.25 11.99
N ASP A 74 -14.10 6.52 12.79
CA ASP A 74 -13.86 6.36 14.22
C ASP A 74 -12.86 5.23 14.45
N TYR A 75 -11.57 5.58 14.55
CA TYR A 75 -10.48 4.67 14.89
C TYR A 75 -9.46 5.35 15.80
N LEU A 76 -8.75 4.56 16.59
CA LEU A 76 -7.74 5.06 17.52
C LEU A 76 -6.35 5.05 16.88
N ILE A 77 -5.57 6.06 17.19
CA ILE A 77 -4.17 6.16 16.83
C ILE A 77 -3.33 5.82 18.06
N CYS A 78 -2.52 4.77 17.95
CA CYS A 78 -1.77 4.22 19.08
C CYS A 78 -0.47 4.99 19.31
N GLY A 79 -0.52 5.95 20.24
CA GLY A 79 0.62 6.83 20.54
C GLY A 79 1.88 6.09 21.01
N ASP A 80 1.75 4.96 21.70
CA ASP A 80 2.91 4.18 22.16
C ASP A 80 3.65 3.48 21.01
N VAL A 81 2.94 3.16 19.93
CA VAL A 81 3.50 2.57 18.70
C VAL A 81 4.07 3.65 17.79
N LEU A 82 3.37 4.78 17.65
CA LEU A 82 3.78 5.86 16.75
C LEU A 82 4.79 6.82 17.37
N GLY A 83 4.81 6.97 18.70
CA GLY A 83 5.63 7.93 19.44
C GLY A 83 7.11 7.88 19.03
N PRO A 84 7.77 6.70 19.05
CA PRO A 84 9.16 6.59 18.62
C PRO A 84 9.40 7.03 17.16
N LEU A 85 8.40 6.92 16.28
CA LEU A 85 8.52 7.33 14.87
C LEU A 85 8.47 8.86 14.71
N THR A 86 7.84 9.58 15.65
CA THR A 86 7.72 11.05 15.59
C THR A 86 9.06 11.76 15.77
N GLU A 87 10.03 11.11 16.41
CA GLU A 87 11.36 11.67 16.68
C GLU A 87 12.25 11.73 15.43
N THR A 88 11.92 10.94 14.40
CA THR A 88 12.74 10.82 13.19
C THR A 88 11.97 11.32 11.97
N LYS A 89 12.21 12.58 11.56
CA LYS A 89 11.52 13.22 10.42
C LYS A 89 11.52 12.39 9.13
N VAL A 90 12.58 11.63 8.86
CA VAL A 90 12.64 10.79 7.63
C VAL A 90 11.60 9.66 7.62
N LEU A 91 11.06 9.28 8.79
CA LEU A 91 10.01 8.26 8.95
C LEU A 91 8.60 8.83 8.95
N GLU A 92 8.43 10.15 8.84
CA GLU A 92 7.12 10.79 8.74
C GLU A 92 6.21 10.12 7.68
N PRO A 93 6.68 9.77 6.46
CA PRO A 93 5.88 9.02 5.49
C PRO A 93 5.36 7.67 6.00
N VAL A 94 6.16 6.97 6.80
CA VAL A 94 5.85 5.64 7.35
C VAL A 94 4.84 5.78 8.49
N MET A 95 5.04 6.76 9.38
CA MET A 95 4.10 7.06 10.46
C MET A 95 2.70 7.38 9.90
N PHE A 96 2.61 8.25 8.89
CA PHE A 96 1.33 8.54 8.25
C PHE A 96 0.73 7.33 7.55
N GLN A 97 1.55 6.45 6.97
CA GLN A 97 1.05 5.24 6.34
C GLN A 97 0.32 4.34 7.35
N ILE A 98 0.86 4.18 8.56
CA ILE A 98 0.23 3.38 9.62
C ILE A 98 -1.16 3.94 9.95
N VAL A 99 -1.26 5.26 10.12
CA VAL A 99 -2.54 5.95 10.40
C VAL A 99 -3.53 5.77 9.26
N ILE A 100 -3.10 6.05 8.03
CA ILE A 100 -3.91 5.98 6.82
C ILE A 100 -4.46 4.57 6.60
N ALA A 101 -3.63 3.53 6.71
CA ALA A 101 -4.06 2.15 6.49
C ALA A 101 -4.93 1.61 7.62
N SER A 102 -4.81 2.14 8.84
CA SER A 102 -5.75 1.82 9.92
C SER A 102 -7.15 2.35 9.58
N GLY A 103 -7.24 3.60 9.11
CA GLY A 103 -8.50 4.19 8.66
C GLY A 103 -9.11 3.47 7.46
N ASP A 104 -8.28 3.11 6.47
CA ASP A 104 -8.68 2.33 5.29
C ASP A 104 -9.29 0.98 5.69
N TRP A 105 -8.65 0.27 6.63
CA TRP A 105 -9.14 -1.01 7.12
C TRP A 105 -10.53 -0.89 7.76
N VAL A 106 -10.75 0.14 8.58
CA VAL A 106 -12.05 0.37 9.24
C VAL A 106 -13.13 0.75 8.22
N GLU A 107 -12.79 1.53 7.19
CA GLU A 107 -13.73 1.86 6.11
C GLU A 107 -14.10 0.63 5.26
N GLU A 108 -13.17 -0.29 5.05
CA GLU A 108 -13.42 -1.56 4.37
C GLU A 108 -14.20 -2.56 5.25
N HIS A 109 -14.10 -2.46 6.58
CA HIS A 109 -14.73 -3.37 7.56
C HIS A 109 -15.52 -2.60 8.64
N PRO A 110 -16.58 -1.86 8.27
CA PRO A 110 -17.30 -0.98 9.21
C PRO A 110 -17.93 -1.75 10.38
N GLU A 111 -18.33 -3.01 10.17
CA GLU A 111 -18.85 -3.90 11.20
C GLU A 111 -17.81 -4.29 12.26
N ARG A 112 -16.52 -4.08 11.96
CA ARG A 112 -15.38 -4.37 12.85
C ARG A 112 -14.64 -3.10 13.28
N ALA A 113 -15.25 -1.92 13.18
CA ALA A 113 -14.62 -0.65 13.57
C ALA A 113 -14.09 -0.62 15.02
N LYS A 114 -14.64 -1.46 15.92
CA LYS A 114 -14.20 -1.60 17.32
C LYS A 114 -13.09 -2.63 17.53
N ASP A 115 -12.67 -3.33 16.49
CA ASP A 115 -11.59 -4.32 16.54
C ASP A 115 -10.22 -3.62 16.47
N ILE A 116 -9.87 -2.96 17.58
CA ILE A 116 -8.64 -2.17 17.72
C ILE A 116 -7.40 -2.99 17.32
N PRO A 117 -7.21 -4.23 17.80
CA PRO A 117 -6.06 -5.02 17.39
C PRO A 117 -5.98 -5.25 15.88
N ALA A 118 -7.12 -5.43 15.20
CA ALA A 118 -7.14 -5.73 13.77
C ALA A 118 -6.75 -4.53 12.90
N TYR A 119 -7.35 -3.35 13.11
CA TYR A 119 -6.96 -2.18 12.31
C TYR A 119 -5.55 -1.70 12.67
N THR A 120 -5.10 -1.88 13.93
CA THR A 120 -3.72 -1.55 14.33
C THR A 120 -2.74 -2.45 13.59
N LEU A 121 -3.03 -3.76 13.49
CA LEU A 121 -2.22 -4.69 12.73
C LEU A 121 -2.17 -4.32 11.24
N ALA A 122 -3.31 -3.98 10.64
CA ALA A 122 -3.37 -3.54 9.24
C ALA A 122 -2.51 -2.28 9.00
N GLY A 123 -2.58 -1.31 9.91
CA GLY A 123 -1.72 -0.13 9.91
C GLY A 123 -0.23 -0.50 9.99
N LEU A 124 0.15 -1.39 10.92
CA LEU A 124 1.54 -1.83 11.10
C LEU A 124 2.08 -2.55 9.86
N GLU A 125 1.31 -3.48 9.29
CA GLU A 125 1.70 -4.20 8.07
C GLU A 125 1.94 -3.24 6.90
N SER A 126 1.03 -2.28 6.72
CA SER A 126 1.16 -1.23 5.71
C SER A 126 2.38 -0.34 5.94
N GLY A 127 2.59 0.10 7.19
CA GLY A 127 3.74 0.89 7.59
C GLY A 127 5.06 0.17 7.37
N VAL A 128 5.15 -1.12 7.68
CA VAL A 128 6.33 -1.94 7.43
C VAL A 128 6.64 -2.07 5.95
N ARG A 129 5.62 -2.27 5.10
CA ARG A 129 5.80 -2.28 3.63
C ARG A 129 6.29 -0.93 3.11
N ALA A 130 5.70 0.18 3.58
CA ALA A 130 6.17 1.52 3.24
C ALA A 130 7.59 1.79 3.73
N TYR A 131 7.96 1.31 4.91
CA TYR A 131 9.32 1.42 5.43
C TYR A 131 10.33 0.65 4.59
N LYS A 132 10.00 -0.57 4.16
CA LYS A 132 10.82 -1.36 3.25
C LYS A 132 11.07 -0.60 1.94
N ASN A 133 10.03 -0.01 1.36
CA ASN A 133 10.14 0.77 0.12
C ASN A 133 10.86 2.12 0.32
N LEU A 134 10.68 2.77 1.47
CA LEU A 134 11.43 3.96 1.85
C LEU A 134 12.93 3.67 1.94
N ARG A 135 13.31 2.55 2.57
CA ARG A 135 14.72 2.12 2.68
C ARG A 135 15.34 1.81 1.32
N ALA A 136 14.56 1.26 0.39
CA ALA A 136 15.01 1.00 -0.97
C ALA A 136 15.27 2.32 -1.73
N ALA A 137 14.37 3.30 -1.59
CA ALA A 137 14.50 4.61 -2.23
C ALA A 137 15.54 5.53 -1.57
N LYS A 138 15.79 5.37 -0.27
CA LYS A 138 16.80 6.12 0.50
C LYS A 138 17.70 5.16 1.28
N PRO A 139 18.74 4.62 0.63
CA PRO A 139 19.74 3.80 1.31
C PRO A 139 20.38 4.59 2.46
N GLY A 140 20.31 4.06 3.68
CA GLY A 140 20.77 4.73 4.90
C GLY A 140 19.68 5.03 5.92
N VAL A 141 18.41 4.99 5.52
CA VAL A 141 17.30 5.01 6.47
C VAL A 141 17.33 3.71 7.30
N ARG A 142 17.39 3.88 8.61
CA ARG A 142 17.34 2.83 9.64
C ARG A 142 16.60 3.35 10.86
N HIS A 143 15.87 2.48 11.52
CA HIS A 143 15.16 2.80 12.75
C HIS A 143 14.91 1.51 13.52
N LYS A 144 15.39 1.46 14.77
CA LYS A 144 15.39 0.22 15.58
C LYS A 144 14.03 -0.47 15.61
N LEU A 145 12.97 0.27 15.92
CA LEU A 145 11.61 -0.29 15.96
C LEU A 145 11.14 -0.78 14.58
N MET A 146 11.35 -0.01 13.52
CA MET A 146 10.85 -0.40 12.19
C MET A 146 11.66 -1.56 11.60
N ASP A 147 12.94 -1.65 11.92
CA ASP A 147 13.78 -2.79 11.56
C ASP A 147 13.32 -4.05 12.30
N GLU A 148 12.97 -3.96 13.59
CA GLU A 148 12.35 -5.07 14.33
C GLU A 148 11.00 -5.49 13.71
N LEU A 149 10.10 -4.54 13.49
CA LEU A 149 8.78 -4.82 12.91
C LEU A 149 8.87 -5.43 11.51
N LEU A 150 9.86 -5.01 10.70
CA LEU A 150 10.13 -5.61 9.40
C LEU A 150 10.54 -7.08 9.52
N VAL A 151 11.43 -7.42 10.45
CA VAL A 151 11.81 -8.82 10.71
C VAL A 151 10.60 -9.63 11.19
N ARG A 152 9.75 -9.06 12.05
CA ARG A 152 8.51 -9.72 12.52
C ARG A 152 7.54 -9.96 11.37
N TYR A 153 7.39 -9.00 10.46
CA TYR A 153 6.56 -9.12 9.26
C TYR A 153 7.07 -10.24 8.34
N GLU A 154 8.37 -10.25 8.03
CA GLU A 154 8.99 -11.26 7.16
C GLU A 154 8.92 -12.68 7.76
N ASN A 155 8.86 -12.78 9.08
CA ASN A 155 8.71 -14.05 9.81
C ASN A 155 7.26 -14.40 10.19
N ASN A 156 6.25 -13.66 9.72
CA ASN A 156 4.83 -13.85 10.06
C ASN A 156 4.50 -13.79 11.58
N THR A 157 5.30 -13.04 12.36
CA THR A 157 5.12 -12.87 13.81
C THR A 157 4.66 -11.45 14.19
N LEU A 158 4.39 -10.57 13.22
CA LEU A 158 3.91 -9.20 13.49
C LEU A 158 2.56 -9.17 14.24
N LYS A 159 1.65 -10.10 13.93
CA LYS A 159 0.38 -10.25 14.66
C LYS A 159 0.59 -10.54 16.14
N GLN A 160 1.56 -11.41 16.46
CA GLN A 160 1.92 -11.70 17.85
C GLN A 160 2.49 -10.46 18.53
N TRP A 161 3.42 -9.76 17.87
CA TRP A 161 4.00 -8.52 18.39
C TRP A 161 2.91 -7.48 18.70
N ASN A 162 1.93 -7.31 17.80
CA ASN A 162 0.80 -6.40 17.99
C ASN A 162 -0.08 -6.80 19.19
N ALA A 163 -0.26 -8.10 19.44
CA ALA A 163 -0.99 -8.59 20.61
C ALA A 163 -0.24 -8.36 21.93
N GLU A 164 1.09 -8.42 21.91
CA GLU A 164 1.97 -8.14 23.05
C GLU A 164 2.10 -6.64 23.35
N HIS A 165 1.84 -5.79 22.35
CA HIS A 165 1.89 -4.32 22.44
C HIS A 165 0.52 -3.70 22.14
N PRO A 166 -0.53 -4.05 22.92
CA PRO A 166 -1.88 -3.64 22.60
C PRO A 166 -2.02 -2.13 22.65
N CYS A 167 -2.71 -1.59 21.66
CA CYS A 167 -3.11 -0.18 21.64
C CYS A 167 -3.97 0.13 22.87
N ARG A 168 -3.45 0.96 23.76
CA ARG A 168 -4.20 1.44 24.93
C ARG A 168 -4.70 2.84 24.63
N PRO A 169 -6.01 3.08 24.62
CA PRO A 169 -6.52 4.44 24.65
C PRO A 169 -5.90 5.11 25.88
N LYS A 170 -5.23 6.26 25.69
CA LYS A 170 -4.93 7.10 26.85
C LYS A 170 -6.27 7.53 27.42
N GLN A 171 -6.60 7.09 28.63
CA GLN A 171 -7.67 7.69 29.40
C GLN A 171 -7.26 9.15 29.60
N VAL A 172 -7.96 10.06 28.93
CA VAL A 172 -7.83 11.50 29.12
C VAL A 172 -8.66 11.87 30.35
#